data_AF-A0A3D3SWA4-F1
#
_entry.id   AF-A0A3D3SWA4-F1
#
_cell.length_a   1.000
_cell.length_b   1.000
_cell.length_c   1.000
_cell.angle_alpha   90.00
_cell.angle_beta   90.00
_cell.angle_gamma   90.00
#
_symmetry.space_group_name_H-M   'P 1'
#
loop_
_entity.id
_entity.type
_entity.pdbx_description
1 polymer ?
#
loop_
_entity_poly.entity_id
_entity_poly.type
_entity_poly.pdbx_seq_one_letter_code
_entity_poly.pdbx_strand_id
1 'polypeptide(L)' 'EDIDEIFALADRVVVAFEGRLSSPQPIEQTSTTDLGLLMAGVWQGDRHEDPLQASGSDLLEDRQMQGPVT' A
#
# COMPACT_ATOMS: atom_id res chain seq x y z
N GLU A 1 8.19 -6.54 19.64
CA GLU A 1 9.51 -6.52 18.99
C GLU A 1 9.96 -5.08 18.84
N ASP A 2 11.25 -4.87 18.65
CA ASP A 2 11.91 -3.58 18.80
C ASP A 2 11.66 -2.67 17.59
N ILE A 3 11.03 -1.52 17.81
CA ILE A 3 10.71 -0.57 16.73
C ILE A 3 12.00 -0.02 16.11
N ASP A 4 13.05 0.11 16.91
CA ASP A 4 14.35 0.62 16.46
C ASP A 4 15.02 -0.33 15.46
N GLU A 5 14.75 -1.63 15.55
CA GLU A 5 15.23 -2.62 14.59
C GLU A 5 14.57 -2.45 13.20
N ILE A 6 13.27 -2.12 13.18
CA ILE A 6 12.54 -1.83 11.93
C ILE A 6 13.15 -0.59 11.26
N PHE A 7 13.41 0.46 12.02
CA PHE A 7 14.04 1.68 11.51
C PHE A 7 15.49 1.45 11.04
N ALA A 8 16.21 0.50 11.63
CA ALA A 8 17.59 0.20 11.24
C ALA A 8 17.69 -0.62 9.94
N LEU A 9 16.68 -1.43 9.62
CA LEU A 9 16.74 -2.41 8.53
C LEU A 9 15.89 -2.06 7.32
N ALA A 10 14.79 -1.32 7.50
CA ALA A 10 13.84 -1.08 6.43
C ALA A 10 14.10 0.25 5.71
N ASP A 11 13.91 0.26 4.39
CA ASP A 11 13.85 1.49 3.60
C ASP A 11 12.49 2.20 3.75
N ARG A 12 11.43 1.41 3.96
CA ARG A 12 10.03 1.87 4.04
C ARG A 12 9.21 1.04 5.02
N VAL A 13 8.19 1.65 5.60
CA VAL A 13 7.21 1.01 6.49
C VAL A 13 5.79 1.16 5.96
N VAL A 14 5.00 0.11 6.18
CA VAL A 14 3.55 0.06 5.97
C VAL A 14 2.94 -0.56 7.22
N VAL A 15 1.85 0.02 7.71
CA VAL A 15 1.15 -0.49 8.89
C VAL A 15 -0.19 -1.09 8.47
N ALA A 16 -0.48 -2.27 9.00
CA ALA A 16 -1.79 -2.91 8.87
C ALA A 16 -2.63 -2.65 10.13
N PHE A 17 -3.84 -2.13 9.98
CA PHE A 17 -4.79 -1.94 11.08
C PHE A 17 -6.23 -2.10 10.58
N GLU A 18 -7.05 -2.88 11.30
CA GLU A 18 -8.44 -3.24 10.96
C GLU A 18 -8.63 -3.72 9.50
N GLY A 19 -7.69 -4.54 9.01
CA GLY A 19 -7.76 -5.10 7.65
C GLY A 19 -7.43 -4.10 6.53
N ARG A 20 -6.87 -2.92 6.87
CA ARG A 20 -6.39 -1.91 5.92
C ARG A 20 -4.89 -1.69 6.07
N LEU A 21 -4.25 -1.26 4.99
CA LEU A 21 -2.82 -0.93 4.97
C LEU A 21 -2.64 0.58 4.81
N SER A 22 -1.71 1.20 5.53
CA SER A 22 -1.33 2.59 5.29
C SER A 22 -0.61 2.76 3.94
N SER A 23 -0.48 4.00 3.47
CA SER A 23 0.46 4.29 2.38
C SER A 23 1.91 3.97 2.81
N PRO A 24 2.79 3.48 1.92
CA PRO A 24 4.20 3.27 2.23
C PRO A 24 4.89 4.57 2.63
N GLN A 25 5.60 4.58 3.76
CA GLN A 25 6.35 5.74 4.24
C GLN A 25 7.86 5.45 4.25
N PRO A 26 8.73 6.34 3.74
CA PRO A 26 10.18 6.20 3.88
C PRO A 26 10.60 6.24 5.35
N ILE A 27 11.46 5.31 5.77
CA ILE A 27 11.94 5.24 7.16
C ILE A 27 12.70 6.51 7.56
N GLU A 28 13.50 7.07 6.65
CA GLU A 28 14.27 8.29 6.86
C GLU A 28 13.40 9.51 7.22
N GLN A 29 12.10 9.46 6.92
CA GLN A 29 11.14 10.53 7.13
C GLN A 29 10.07 10.17 8.17
N THR A 30 10.15 8.98 8.76
CA THR A 30 9.15 8.46 9.69
C THR A 30 9.72 8.51 11.10
N SER A 31 9.12 9.30 11.99
CA SER A 31 9.47 9.26 13.41
C SER A 31 8.78 8.11 14.14
N THR A 32 9.26 7.75 15.33
CA THR A 32 8.59 6.79 16.22
C THR A 32 7.15 7.23 16.55
N THR A 33 6.91 8.54 16.69
CA THR A 33 5.57 9.09 16.92
C THR A 33 4.68 8.88 15.71
N ASP A 34 5.18 9.14 14.49
CA ASP A 34 4.41 8.92 13.26
C ASP A 34 4.06 7.45 13.10
N LEU A 35 5.01 6.55 13.33
CA LEU A 35 4.74 5.11 13.34
C LEU A 35 3.70 4.72 14.39
N GLY A 36 3.75 5.32 15.58
CA GLY A 36 2.74 5.16 16.63
C GLY A 36 1.34 5.60 16.19
N LEU A 37 1.24 6.72 15.46
CA LEU A 37 -0.02 7.20 14.89
C LEU A 37 -0.55 6.25 13.82
N LEU A 38 0.32 5.76 12.93
CA LEU A 38 -0.04 4.74 11.95
C LEU A 38 -0.57 3.47 12.63
N MET A 39 0.11 2.99 13.68
CA MET A 39 -0.33 1.82 14.47
C MET A 39 -1.66 2.03 15.19
N ALA A 40 -2.02 3.29 15.50
CA ALA A 40 -3.28 3.66 16.12
C ALA A 40 -4.42 3.90 15.11
N GLY A 41 -4.21 3.66 13.81
CA GLY A 41 -5.25 3.92 12.80
C GLY A 41 -5.30 5.36 12.29
N VAL A 42 -4.35 6.21 12.68
CA VAL A 42 -4.38 7.65 12.41
C VAL A 42 -3.48 7.99 11.22
N TRP A 43 -4.00 7.82 10.00
CA TRP A 43 -3.32 8.26 8.78
C TRP A 43 -4.23 9.10 7.87
N GLN A 44 -3.66 10.16 7.29
CA GLN A 44 -4.37 11.10 6.42
C GLN A 44 -4.62 10.47 5.05
N GLY A 45 -5.86 10.07 4.80
CA GLY A 45 -6.30 9.56 3.50
C GLY A 45 -7.05 8.25 3.61
N ASP A 46 -8.30 8.27 4.09
CA ASP A 46 -9.27 7.20 3.93
C ASP A 46 -9.80 7.11 2.47
N ARG A 47 -8.92 7.35 1.50
CA ARG A 47 -9.16 7.15 0.06
C ARG A 47 -8.00 6.32 -0.46
N HIS A 48 -8.07 5.02 -0.27
CA HIS A 48 -7.08 4.09 -0.81
C HIS A 48 -7.30 3.91 -2.31
N GLU A 49 -6.31 4.33 -3.08
CA GLU A 49 -5.92 3.65 -4.32
C GLU A 49 -5.10 2.42 -3.93
N ASP A 50 -5.74 1.27 -4.04
CA ASP A 50 -5.17 -0.05 -3.82
C ASP A 50 -4.02 -0.27 -4.84
N PRO A 51 -2.76 -0.39 -4.39
CA PRO A 51 -1.63 -0.62 -5.30
C PRO A 51 -1.76 -1.93 -6.08
N LEU A 52 -2.58 -2.87 -5.61
CA LEU A 52 -2.90 -4.13 -6.28
C LEU A 52 -4.05 -3.98 -7.31
N GLN A 53 -4.76 -2.85 -7.33
CA GLN A 53 -5.73 -2.51 -8.39
C GLN A 53 -5.13 -1.75 -9.57
N ALA A 54 -3.91 -1.21 -9.44
CA ALA A 54 -3.26 -0.43 -10.51
C ALA A 54 -2.86 -1.26 -11.76
N SER A 55 -3.13 -2.57 -11.78
CA SER A 55 -2.90 -3.39 -12.96
C SER A 55 -3.86 -4.57 -13.00
N GLY A 56 -4.98 -4.42 -13.70
CA GLY A 56 -5.90 -5.54 -13.92
C GLY A 56 -7.20 -5.23 -14.65
N SER A 57 -7.69 -3.99 -14.61
CA SER A 57 -8.95 -3.63 -15.28
C SER A 57 -8.80 -3.22 -16.75
N ASP A 58 -7.62 -2.73 -17.18
CA ASP A 58 -7.43 -2.25 -18.57
C ASP A 58 -7.12 -3.37 -19.59
N LEU A 59 -6.91 -4.61 -19.16
CA LEU A 59 -6.56 -5.73 -20.06
C LEU A 59 -7.76 -6.58 -20.50
N LEU A 60 -8.98 -6.23 -20.06
CA LEU A 60 -10.18 -7.02 -20.37
C LEU A 60 -11.02 -6.49 -21.53
N GLU A 61 -10.78 -5.28 -22.03
CA GLU A 61 -11.58 -4.69 -23.12
C GLU A 61 -11.06 -4.99 -24.53
N ASP A 62 -9.78 -5.36 -24.71
CA ASP A 62 -9.19 -5.53 -26.05
C ASP A 62 -9.40 -6.92 -26.68
N ARG A 63 -10.11 -7.82 -25.99
CA ARG A 63 -10.33 -9.22 -26.44
C ARG A 63 -11.66 -9.46 -27.16
N GLN A 64 -12.43 -8.41 -27.49
CA GLN A 64 -13.73 -8.53 -28.19
C GLN A 64 -13.67 -8.38 -29.73
N MET A 65 -12.49 -8.29 -30.36
CA MET A 65 -12.38 -8.19 -31.84
C MET A 65 -11.55 -9.28 -32.53
N GLN A 66 -11.60 -10.53 -32.05
CA GLN A 66 -11.24 -11.68 -32.88
C GLN A 66 -12.50 -12.50 -33.17
N GLY A 67 -13.12 -12.17 -34.29
CA GLY A 67 -14.26 -12.91 -34.85
C GLY A 67 -13.91 -14.38 -35.12
N PRO A 68 -14.92 -15.22 -35.42
CA PRO A 68 -14.70 -16.64 -35.64
C PRO A 68 -13.76 -16.84 -36.83
N VAL A 69 -12.62 -17.50 -36.58
CA VAL A 69 -11.79 -18.11 -37.63
C VAL A 69 -12.64 -19.21 -38.25
N THR A 70 -13.12 -18.95 -39.46
CA THR A 70 -13.64 -19.97 -40.41
C THR A 70 -12.69 -20.02 -41.58
#